data_AF-A0A0R2CEV5-F1
#
_entry.id   AF-A0A0R2CEV5-F1
#
_cell.length_a   1.000
_cell.length_b   1.000
_cell.length_c   1.000
_cell.angle_alpha   90.00
_cell.angle_beta   90.00
_cell.angle_gamma   90.00
#
_symmetry.space_group_name_H-M   'P 1'
#
loop_
_entity.id
_entity.type
_entity.pdbx_description
1 polymer ?
#
loop_
_entity_poly.entity_id
_entity_poly.type
_entity_poly.pdbx_seq_one_letter_code
_entity_poly.pdbx_strand_id
1 'polypeptide(L)' 'MQKFERTGTILYVEYILKEVAVMAVPARKTSKTRKRLRRTHYKLQAASLSACPNCGELRRPHRVCPSCGYYDGKEVVKVK' A
#
# COMPACT_ATOMS: atom_id res chain seq x y z
N MET A 1 57.68 -26.73 8.03
CA MET A 1 56.45 -27.18 8.70
C MET A 1 55.53 -25.97 8.84
N GLN A 2 54.68 -25.76 7.84
CA GLN A 2 53.78 -24.61 7.71
C GLN A 2 52.75 -24.63 8.85
N LYS A 3 52.95 -23.80 9.87
CA LYS A 3 51.90 -23.53 10.87
C LYS A 3 50.97 -22.49 10.26
N PHE A 4 49.99 -22.99 9.50
CA PHE A 4 48.86 -22.24 8.98
C PHE A 4 48.05 -21.75 10.19
N GLU A 5 48.39 -20.57 10.72
CA GLU A 5 47.74 -20.02 11.89
C GLU A 5 46.29 -19.68 11.56
N ARG A 6 45.41 -20.43 12.21
CA ARG A 6 43.94 -20.44 12.13
C ARG A 6 43.32 -19.15 12.71
N THR A 7 43.94 -18.00 12.49
CA THR A 7 43.54 -16.71 13.08
C THR A 7 42.66 -15.89 12.14
N GLY A 8 42.70 -16.13 10.83
CA GLY A 8 41.92 -15.37 9.84
C GLY A 8 40.44 -15.76 9.75
N THR A 9 40.10 -17.05 9.90
CA THR A 9 38.72 -17.55 9.71
C THR A 9 37.80 -17.31 10.91
N ILE A 10 38.32 -17.36 12.14
CA ILE A 10 37.52 -17.08 13.35
C ILE A 10 37.14 -15.59 13.42
N LEU A 11 38.08 -14.70 13.07
CA LEU A 11 37.83 -13.25 13.03
C LEU A 11 36.84 -12.87 11.91
N TYR A 12 36.82 -13.59 10.79
CA TYR A 12 35.87 -13.34 9.69
C TYR A 12 34.43 -13.76 10.02
N VAL A 13 34.24 -14.87 10.76
CA VAL A 13 32.91 -15.31 11.21
C VAL A 13 32.33 -14.38 12.29
N GLU A 14 33.17 -13.90 13.22
CA GLU A 14 32.75 -12.89 14.21
C GLU A 14 32.43 -11.52 13.57
N TYR A 15 33.15 -11.13 12.51
CA TYR A 15 32.93 -9.89 11.77
C TYR A 15 31.60 -9.89 10.99
N ILE A 16 31.28 -10.99 10.29
CA ILE A 16 30.01 -11.14 9.55
C ILE A 16 28.80 -11.11 10.48
N LEU A 17 28.88 -11.71 11.67
CA LEU A 17 27.77 -11.71 12.64
C LEU A 17 27.49 -10.32 13.24
N LYS A 18 28.49 -9.43 13.29
CA LYS A 18 28.32 -8.05 13.80
C LYS A 18 27.70 -7.09 12.79
N GLU A 19 27.91 -7.26 11.48
CA GLU A 19 27.37 -6.35 10.46
C GLU A 19 25.91 -6.61 10.10
N VAL A 20 25.42 -7.86 10.18
CA VAL A 20 24.04 -8.20 9.78
C VAL A 20 23.00 -7.82 10.86
N ALA A 21 23.44 -7.56 12.10
CA ALA A 21 22.57 -7.36 13.26
C ALA A 21 21.92 -5.96 13.37
N VAL A 22 22.33 -4.99 12.55
CA VAL A 22 21.87 -3.59 12.62
C VAL A 22 20.82 -3.20 11.58
N MET A 23 20.48 -4.12 10.67
CA MET A 23 19.28 -3.94 9.85
C MET A 23 18.07 -4.17 10.76
N ALA A 24 17.23 -3.15 10.97
CA ALA A 24 16.11 -3.19 11.92
C ALA A 24 15.19 -4.42 11.71
N VAL A 25 15.44 -5.52 12.44
CA VAL A 25 14.63 -6.74 12.40
C VAL A 25 13.66 -6.76 13.59
N PRO A 26 12.37 -7.12 13.39
CA PRO A 26 11.43 -7.28 14.48
C PRO A 26 11.91 -8.33 15.48
N ALA A 27 12.11 -7.92 16.75
CA ALA A 27 12.55 -8.83 17.82
C ALA A 27 11.61 -10.01 18.10
N ARG A 28 10.33 -9.91 17.71
CA ARG A 28 9.33 -10.97 17.89
C ARG A 28 8.16 -10.86 16.91
N LYS A 29 7.49 -11.98 16.67
CA LYS A 29 6.23 -12.04 15.91
C LYS A 29 5.14 -11.20 16.57
N THR A 30 4.45 -10.37 15.78
CA THR A 30 3.27 -9.63 16.26
C THR A 30 2.11 -10.57 16.58
N SER A 31 1.44 -10.40 17.73
CA SER A 31 0.28 -11.21 18.11
C SER A 31 -0.91 -11.02 17.16
N LYS A 32 -1.82 -12.01 17.11
CA LYS A 32 -3.04 -11.96 16.27
C LYS A 32 -3.87 -10.72 16.60
N THR A 33 -4.07 -10.43 17.89
CA THR A 33 -4.83 -9.27 18.37
C THR A 33 -4.18 -7.95 17.94
N ARG A 34 -2.87 -7.78 18.15
CA ARG A 34 -2.15 -6.55 17.75
C ARG A 34 -2.19 -6.32 16.24
N LYS A 35 -2.08 -7.38 15.45
CA LYS A 35 -2.22 -7.31 13.98
C LYS A 35 -3.63 -6.89 13.56
N ARG A 36 -4.68 -7.42 14.21
CA ARG A 36 -6.08 -7.07 13.92
C ARG A 36 -6.40 -5.63 14.30
N LEU A 37 -5.97 -5.19 15.50
CA LEU A 37 -6.14 -3.81 15.96
C LEU A 37 -5.47 -2.81 15.01
N ARG A 38 -4.27 -3.11 14.50
CA ARG A 38 -3.63 -2.23 13.50
C ARG A 38 -4.41 -2.14 12.18
N ARG A 39 -5.17 -3.16 11.82
CA ARG A 39 -5.94 -3.24 10.56
C ARG A 39 -7.34 -2.62 10.65
N THR A 40 -7.80 -2.18 11.83
CA THR A 40 -9.14 -1.60 12.01
C THR A 40 -9.37 -0.34 11.19
N HIS A 41 -8.30 0.41 10.91
CA HIS A 41 -8.35 1.64 10.12
C HIS A 41 -8.43 1.39 8.61
N TYR A 42 -8.14 0.17 8.14
CA TYR A 42 -8.20 -0.19 6.72
C TYR A 42 -9.63 -0.55 6.28
N LYS A 43 -10.54 0.41 6.38
CA LYS A 43 -11.93 0.26 5.92
C LYS A 43 -12.10 0.89 4.54
N LEU A 44 -12.73 0.16 3.62
CA LEU A 44 -13.16 0.71 2.34
C LEU A 44 -14.38 1.61 2.58
N GLN A 45 -14.35 2.83 2.06
CA GLN A 45 -15.50 3.71 2.03
C GLN A 45 -16.17 3.62 0.66
N ALA A 46 -17.50 3.62 0.64
CA ALA A 46 -18.24 3.70 -0.61
C ALA A 46 -17.94 5.03 -1.31
N ALA A 47 -17.87 5.01 -2.64
CA ALA A 47 -17.69 6.23 -3.40
C ALA A 47 -18.91 7.14 -3.24
N SER A 48 -18.68 8.44 -3.11
CA SER A 48 -19.76 9.43 -3.13
C SER A 48 -20.38 9.47 -4.54
N LEU A 49 -21.68 9.24 -4.60
CA LEU A 49 -22.48 9.32 -5.82
C LEU A 49 -23.55 10.39 -5.62
N SER A 50 -23.74 11.21 -6.65
CA SER A 50 -24.72 12.29 -6.71
C SER A 50 -25.62 12.10 -7.92
N ALA A 51 -26.90 12.45 -7.82
CA ALA A 51 -27.81 12.42 -8.97
C ALA A 51 -27.36 13.39 -10.08
N CYS A 52 -27.49 12.97 -11.33
CA CYS A 52 -27.31 13.84 -12.49
C CYS A 52 -28.56 14.73 -12.68
N PRO A 53 -28.40 16.06 -12.88
CA PRO A 53 -29.54 16.94 -13.10
C PRO A 53 -30.27 16.68 -14.42
N ASN A 54 -29.61 16.09 -15.44
CA ASN A 54 -30.21 15.87 -16.75
C ASN A 54 -30.90 14.51 -16.91
N CYS A 55 -30.32 13.44 -16.36
CA CYS A 55 -30.86 12.07 -16.52
C CYS A 55 -31.30 11.40 -15.21
N GLY A 56 -31.07 12.01 -14.05
CA GLY A 56 -31.41 11.44 -12.74
C GLY A 56 -30.50 10.30 -12.28
N GLU A 57 -29.61 9.78 -13.13
CA GLU A 57 -28.73 8.68 -12.77
C GLU A 57 -27.63 9.09 -11.78
N LEU A 58 -27.17 8.10 -11.00
CA LEU A 58 -26.09 8.27 -10.04
C LEU A 58 -24.75 8.39 -10.76
N ARG A 59 -24.12 9.55 -10.61
CA ARG A 59 -22.78 9.83 -11.14
C ARG A 59 -21.82 10.22 -10.02
N ARG A 60 -20.52 10.05 -10.27
CA ARG A 60 -19.50 10.64 -9.38
C ARG A 60 -19.51 12.17 -9.55
N PRO A 61 -19.38 12.95 -8.46
CA PRO A 61 -19.26 14.39 -8.55
C PRO A 61 -18.01 14.80 -9.35
N HIS A 62 -18.07 15.96 -9.99
CA HIS A 62 -17.00 16.52 -10.85
C HIS A 62 -16.57 15.65 -12.04
N ARG A 63 -17.43 14.72 -12.48
CA ARG A 63 -17.22 13.94 -13.70
C ARG A 63 -18.39 14.13 -14.67
N VAL A 64 -18.10 13.97 -15.97
CA VAL A 64 -19.12 13.84 -17.02
C VAL A 64 -19.96 12.61 -16.70
N CYS A 65 -21.28 12.73 -16.84
CA CYS A 65 -22.16 11.58 -16.64
C CYS A 65 -21.89 10.54 -17.74
N PRO A 66 -21.61 9.27 -17.40
CA PRO A 66 -21.33 8.24 -18.41
C PRO A 66 -22.54 7.94 -19.30
N SER A 67 -23.74 8.13 -18.78
CA SER A 67 -24.98 7.72 -19.43
C SER A 67 -25.55 8.78 -20.37
N CYS A 68 -25.42 10.06 -20.00
CA CYS A 68 -25.94 11.15 -20.83
C CYS A 68 -24.84 11.99 -21.51
N GLY A 69 -23.57 11.88 -21.13
CA GLY A 69 -22.48 12.65 -21.76
C GLY A 69 -22.49 14.15 -21.41
N TYR A 70 -23.39 14.59 -20.53
CA TYR A 70 -23.52 15.98 -20.10
C TYR A 70 -22.65 16.30 -18.88
N TYR A 71 -22.09 17.51 -18.90
CA TYR A 71 -21.45 18.18 -17.77
C TYR A 71 -21.81 19.67 -17.81
N ASP A 72 -22.25 20.20 -16.66
CA ASP A 72 -22.62 21.61 -16.52
C ASP A 72 -23.64 22.10 -17.58
N GLY A 73 -24.65 21.26 -17.85
CA GLY A 73 -25.71 21.56 -18.82
C GLY A 73 -25.28 21.51 -20.29
N LYS A 74 -24.01 21.23 -20.60
CA LYS A 74 -23.48 21.12 -21.95
C LYS A 74 -23.18 19.67 -22.31
N GLU A 75 -23.46 19.30 -23.56
CA GLU A 75 -23.05 18.01 -24.11
C GLU A 75 -21.54 18.07 -24.38
N VAL A 76 -20.74 17.32 -23.61
CA VAL A 76 -19.28 17.31 -23.73
C VAL A 76 -18.81 16.09 -24.51
N VAL A 77 -19.55 14.99 -24.40
CA VAL A 77 -19.24 13.73 -25.07
C VAL A 77 -20.49 13.26 -25.79
N LYS A 78 -20.40 13.10 -27.13
CA LYS A 78 -21.39 12.32 -27.88
C LYS A 78 -21.26 10.85 -27.48
N VAL A 79 -22.14 10.41 -26.59
CA VAL A 79 -22.30 8.99 -26.30
C VAL A 79 -22.95 8.36 -27.53
N LYS A 80 -22.25 7.46 -28.20
CA LYS A 80 -22.74 6.72 -29.37
C LYS A 80 -23.72 5.63 -28.95
#